data_AF-A0A2V6FD90-F1
#
_entry.id   AF-A0A2V6FD90-F1
#
_cell.length_a   1.000
_cell.length_b   1.000
_cell.length_c   1.000
_cell.angle_alpha   90.00
_cell.angle_beta   90.00
_cell.angle_gamma   90.00
#
_symmetry.space_group_name_H-M   'P 1'
#
loop_
_entity.id
_entity.type
_entity.pdbx_description
1 polymer ?
#
loop_
_entity_poly.entity_id
_entity_poly.type
_entity_poly.pdbx_seq_one_letter_code
_entity_poly.pdbx_strand_id
1 'polypeptide(L)' 'MKKRLFEQLKQSLREAGQIKRGTMKPSRVFKIDPQNDIVKVRSKLGLSQSKFAAVLGISADTLQNWEQGRRS' A
#
# COMPACT_ATOMS: atom_id res chain seq x y z
N MET A 1 29.60 7.48 8.22
CA MET A 1 28.38 6.68 8.03
C MET A 1 28.09 6.53 6.53
N LYS A 2 27.84 5.31 6.02
CA LYS A 2 27.12 4.99 4.74
C LYS A 2 27.33 3.54 4.25
N LYS A 3 28.46 2.88 4.55
CA LYS A 3 28.73 1.49 4.10
C LYS A 3 27.69 0.48 4.60
N ARG A 4 27.40 0.46 5.91
CA ARG A 4 26.44 -0.48 6.50
C ARG A 4 25.05 -0.35 5.88
N LEU A 5 24.55 0.88 5.74
CA LEU A 5 23.23 1.13 5.13
C LEU A 5 23.21 0.68 3.66
N PHE A 6 24.28 0.96 2.91
CA PHE A 6 24.39 0.54 1.51
C PHE A 6 24.40 -0.98 1.35
N GLU A 7 25.13 -1.69 2.22
CA GLU A 7 25.11 -3.17 2.22
C GLU A 7 23.72 -3.71 2.58
N GLN A 8 23.05 -3.12 3.57
CA GLN A 8 21.68 -3.50 3.93
C GLN A 8 20.71 -3.30 2.77
N LEU A 9 20.78 -2.17 2.06
CA LEU A 9 19.93 -1.91 0.90
C LEU A 9 20.19 -2.88 -0.26
N LYS A 10 21.46 -3.18 -0.55
CA LYS A 10 21.82 -4.19 -1.56
C LYS A 10 21.25 -5.57 -1.19
N GLN A 11 21.32 -5.93 0.09
CA GLN A 11 20.75 -7.17 0.58
C GLN A 11 19.22 -7.20 0.43
N SER A 12 18.52 -6.16 0.86
CA SER A 12 17.06 -6.05 0.70
C SER A 12 16.62 -6.15 -0.77
N LEU A 13 17.37 -5.56 -1.70
CA LEU A 13 17.07 -5.65 -3.13
C LEU A 13 17.22 -7.07 -3.68
N ARG A 14 18.23 -7.82 -3.23
CA ARG A 14 18.41 -9.22 -3.62
C ARG A 14 17.28 -10.09 -3.10
N GLU A 15 16.89 -9.91 -1.84
CA GLU A 15 15.76 -10.60 -1.21
C GLU A 15 14.45 -10.29 -1.93
N ALA A 16 14.18 -9.02 -2.26
CA ALA A 16 13.01 -8.63 -3.04
C ALA A 16 12.96 -9.32 -4.42
N GLY A 17 14.11 -9.45 -5.10
CA GLY A 17 14.20 -10.19 -6.36
C GLY A 17 13.90 -11.68 -6.23
N GLN A 18 14.37 -12.32 -5.14
CA GLN A 18 14.09 -13.73 -4.85
C GLN A 18 12.61 -13.96 -4.51
N ILE A 19 12.03 -13.06 -3.71
CA ILE A 19 10.60 -13.07 -3.38
C ILE A 19 9.76 -12.94 -4.66
N LYS A 20 10.11 -12.00 -5.55
CA LYS A 20 9.42 -11.81 -6.83
C LYS A 20 9.48 -13.06 -7.73
N ARG A 21 10.60 -13.79 -7.70
CA ARG A 21 10.77 -15.06 -8.45
C ARG A 21 10.15 -16.28 -7.76
N GLY A 22 9.59 -16.12 -6.56
CA GLY A 22 9.01 -17.22 -5.78
C GLY A 22 10.04 -18.15 -5.14
N THR A 23 11.34 -17.82 -5.20
CA THR A 23 12.42 -18.65 -4.63
C THR A 23 12.63 -18.39 -3.12
N MET A 24 12.01 -17.34 -2.58
CA MET A 24 12.06 -16.98 -1.16
C MET A 24 10.67 -16.51 -0.72
N LYS A 25 10.23 -16.89 0.49
CA LYS A 25 8.97 -16.41 1.07
C LYS A 25 9.16 -15.01 1.68
N PRO A 26 8.23 -14.06 1.48
CA PRO A 26 8.26 -12.79 2.21
C PRO A 26 8.18 -13.03 3.72
N SER A 27 8.90 -12.20 4.50
CA SER A 27 8.82 -12.25 5.97
C SER A 27 7.43 -11.84 6.49
N ARG A 28 6.77 -10.90 5.80
CA ARG A 28 5.42 -10.44 6.07
C ARG A 28 4.69 -10.17 4.76
N VAL A 29 3.39 -10.48 4.74
CA VAL A 29 2.50 -10.16 3.62
C VAL A 29 1.32 -9.38 4.18
N PHE A 30 1.11 -8.18 3.65
CA PHE A 30 -0.10 -7.41 3.91
C PHE A 30 -1.04 -7.65 2.73
N LYS A 31 -2.13 -8.38 2.97
CA LYS A 31 -3.21 -8.52 2.00
C LYS A 31 -4.12 -7.32 2.17
N ILE A 32 -4.08 -6.40 1.21
CA ILE A 32 -5.09 -5.34 1.10
C ILE A 32 -6.25 -5.96 0.33
N ASP A 33 -7.45 -5.92 0.90
CA ASP A 33 -8.64 -6.32 0.17
C ASP A 33 -9.04 -5.20 -0.81
N PRO A 34 -8.85 -5.37 -2.13
CA PRO A 34 -9.26 -4.37 -3.11
C PRO A 34 -10.79 -4.20 -3.16
N GLN A 35 -11.56 -5.10 -2.53
CA GLN A 35 -13.01 -5.03 -2.40
C GLN A 35 -13.49 -4.37 -1.10
N ASN A 36 -12.64 -3.62 -0.40
CA ASN A 36 -13.06 -2.72 0.66
C ASN A 36 -14.32 -1.93 0.22
N ASP A 37 -15.34 -1.88 1.08
CA ASP A 37 -16.61 -1.20 0.82
C ASP A 37 -16.43 0.28 0.44
N ILE A 38 -15.40 0.94 0.97
CA ILE A 38 -15.02 2.31 0.62
C ILE A 38 -14.62 2.42 -0.86
N VAL A 39 -13.79 1.49 -1.36
CA VAL A 39 -13.39 1.45 -2.77
C VAL A 39 -14.61 1.16 -3.65
N LYS A 40 -15.50 0.27 -3.21
CA LYS A 40 -16.76 -0.04 -3.91
C LYS A 40 -17.67 1.18 -4.00
N VAL A 41 -17.92 1.87 -2.89
CA VAL A 41 -18.78 3.06 -2.83
C VAL A 41 -18.20 4.18 -3.69
N ARG A 42 -16.91 4.48 -3.56
CA ARG A 42 -16.24 5.50 -4.39
C ARG A 42 -16.35 5.17 -5.88
N SER A 43 -16.12 3.92 -6.25
CA SER A 43 -16.18 3.48 -7.65
C SER A 43 -17.60 3.54 -8.21
N LYS A 44 -18.62 3.17 -7.41
CA LYS A 44 -20.04 3.32 -7.78
C LYS A 44 -20.43 4.78 -8.04
N LEU A 45 -19.82 5.71 -7.32
CA LEU A 45 -20.04 7.15 -7.50
C LEU A 45 -19.20 7.76 -8.65
N GLY A 46 -18.27 6.99 -9.24
CA GLY A 46 -17.41 7.49 -10.33
C GLY A 46 -16.45 8.60 -9.91
N LEU A 47 -16.15 8.71 -8.61
CA LEU A 47 -15.33 9.81 -8.08
C LEU A 47 -13.85 9.43 -7.97
N SER A 48 -12.98 10.41 -8.24
CA SER A 48 -11.57 10.31 -7.87
C SER A 48 -11.43 10.29 -6.34
N GLN A 49 -10.33 9.74 -5.85
CA GLN A 49 -10.03 9.71 -4.42
C GLN A 49 -10.04 11.12 -3.80
N SER A 50 -9.47 12.11 -4.48
CA SER A 50 -9.48 13.51 -4.05
C SER A 50 -10.89 14.11 -3.96
N LYS A 51 -11.76 13.86 -4.94
CA LYS A 51 -13.16 14.32 -4.92
C LYS A 51 -13.97 13.63 -3.83
N PHE A 52 -13.79 12.32 -3.67
CA PHE A 52 -14.49 11.56 -2.64
C PHE A 52 -14.05 11.97 -1.22
N ALA A 53 -12.76 12.23 -1.02
CA ALA A 53 -12.24 12.76 0.25
C ALA A 53 -12.82 14.15 0.57
N ALA A 54 -12.94 15.02 -0.45
CA ALA A 54 -13.57 16.34 -0.28
C ALA A 54 -15.05 16.24 0.12
N VAL A 55 -15.81 15.32 -0.47
CA VAL A 55 -17.21 15.05 -0.09
C VAL A 55 -17.32 14.58 1.36
N LEU A 56 -16.38 13.75 1.81
CA LEU A 56 -16.33 13.24 3.18
C LEU A 56 -15.72 14.22 4.20
N GLY A 57 -15.17 15.36 3.76
CA GLY A 57 -14.51 16.32 4.65
C GLY A 57 -13.21 15.82 5.26
N ILE A 58 -12.52 14.88 4.62
CA ILE A 58 -11.24 14.30 5.10
C ILE A 58 -10.11 14.56 4.11
N SER A 59 -8.87 14.38 4.55
CA SER A 59 -7.72 14.45 3.64
C SER A 59 -7.67 13.25 2.69
N ALA A 60 -7.12 13.46 1.49
CA ALA A 60 -6.91 12.39 0.51
C ALA A 60 -6.04 11.25 1.06
N ASP A 61 -5.03 11.59 1.88
CA ASP A 61 -4.17 10.63 2.59
C ASP A 61 -4.96 9.78 3.58
N THR A 62 -5.96 10.35 4.26
CA THR A 62 -6.82 9.60 5.19
C THR A 62 -7.63 8.56 4.42
N LEU A 63 -8.26 8.98 3.32
CA LEU A 63 -8.97 8.07 2.43
C LEU A 63 -8.04 7.00 1.84
N GLN A 64 -6.79 7.36 1.51
CA GLN A 64 -5.80 6.40 0.99
C GLN A 64 -5.49 5.31 2.01
N ASN A 65 -5.31 5.70 3.27
CA ASN A 65 -5.02 4.77 4.34
C ASN A 65 -6.20 3.85 4.61
N TRP A 66 -7.43 4.34 4.48
CA TRP A 66 -8.64 3.52 4.57
C TRP A 66 -8.74 2.52 3.41
N GLU A 67 -8.59 2.98 2.16
CA GLU A 67 -8.64 2.12 0.97
C GLU A 67 -7.52 1.07 0.96
N GLN A 68 -6.38 1.35 1.59
CA GLN A 68 -5.24 0.44 1.72
C GLN A 68 -5.28 -0.42 2.99
N GLY A 69 -6.31 -0.30 3.83
CA GLY A 69 -6.43 -1.06 5.08
C GLY A 69 -5.34 -0.77 6.12
N ARG A 70 -4.73 0.42 6.08
CA ARG A 70 -3.69 0.87 7.01
C ARG A 70 -4.25 1.49 8.30
N ARG A 71 -5.53 1.86 8.31
CA ARG A 71 -6.29 2.27 9.49
C ARG A 71 -7.63 1.54 9.45
N SER A 72 -7.84 0.66 10.42
CA SER A 72 -9.11 0.00 10.75
C SER A 72 -9.65 0.60 12.03
#